data_AF-A0A0F2KPX9-F1
#
_entry.id   AF-A0A0F2KPX9-F1
#
_cell.length_a   1.000
_cell.length_b   1.000
_cell.length_c   1.000
_cell.angle_alpha   90.00
_cell.angle_beta   90.00
_cell.angle_gamma   90.00
#
_symmetry.space_group_name_H-M   'P 1'
#
loop_
_entity.id
_entity.type
_entity.pdbx_description
1 polymer ?
#
loop_
_entity_poly.entity_id
_entity_poly.type
_entity_poly.pdbx_seq_one_letter_code
_entity_poly.pdbx_strand_id
1 'polypeptide(L)'
;MGLDAASGRIVAATLTDRGVDDASQVAPLLDQISQPVASVTGDGAYDRTGVCASVHERHPDAAVVAPPRRDAVLSDTATTSPTQRDRHIQTITETGRMAWQRTSGYNKRAGVESQVARWKGVLGDTLRFHSDQAQATEVIVGVAVLKRMLDLGRPNSVRVA
;
A
#
# COMPACT_ATOMS: atom_id res chain seq x y z
N MET A 1 -5.74 -4.11 -0.37
CA MET A 1 -6.55 -2.89 -0.64
C MET A 1 -5.61 -1.73 -0.91
N GLY A 2 -5.87 -0.94 -1.95
CA GLY A 2 -5.12 0.28 -2.29
C GLY A 2 -5.90 1.54 -1.91
N LEU A 3 -5.21 2.49 -1.28
CA LEU A 3 -5.76 3.77 -0.81
C LEU A 3 -5.05 4.92 -1.51
N ASP A 4 -5.78 5.89 -2.02
CA ASP A 4 -5.19 7.18 -2.37
C ASP A 4 -4.83 7.94 -1.09
N ALA A 5 -3.55 8.25 -0.90
CA ALA A 5 -3.06 8.82 0.35
C ALA A 5 -3.54 10.25 0.60
N ALA A 6 -3.89 11.01 -0.44
CA ALA A 6 -4.34 12.40 -0.31
C ALA A 6 -5.82 12.48 0.09
N SER A 7 -6.68 11.76 -0.62
CA SER A 7 -8.12 11.73 -0.38
C SER A 7 -8.55 10.70 0.66
N GLY A 8 -7.70 9.72 0.98
CA GLY A 8 -8.07 8.56 1.78
C GLY A 8 -9.20 7.74 1.14
N ARG A 9 -9.33 7.77 -0.19
CA ARG A 9 -10.32 6.99 -0.94
C ARG A 9 -9.74 5.63 -1.28
N ILE A 10 -10.55 4.57 -1.15
CA ILE A 10 -10.17 3.24 -1.66
C ILE A 10 -10.14 3.33 -3.18
N VAL A 11 -9.01 3.07 -3.81
CA VAL A 11 -8.87 3.12 -5.28
C VAL A 11 -8.79 1.73 -5.92
N ALA A 12 -8.28 0.76 -5.18
CA ALA A 12 -8.19 -0.63 -5.62
C ALA A 12 -8.51 -1.59 -4.47
N ALA A 13 -9.08 -2.75 -4.78
CA ALA A 13 -9.31 -3.80 -3.81
C ALA A 13 -9.32 -5.16 -4.49
N THR A 14 -8.83 -6.17 -3.77
CA THR A 14 -8.91 -7.57 -4.19
C THR A 14 -9.12 -8.41 -2.94
N LEU A 15 -9.83 -9.52 -3.09
CA LEU A 15 -9.94 -10.55 -2.07
C LEU A 15 -8.87 -11.59 -2.37
N THR A 16 -8.06 -11.92 -1.37
CA THR A 16 -7.03 -12.96 -1.47
C THR A 16 -7.38 -14.14 -0.59
N ASP A 17 -7.06 -15.33 -1.08
CA ASP A 17 -7.01 -16.52 -0.24
C ASP A 17 -5.80 -16.49 0.69
N ARG A 18 -5.86 -17.25 1.78
CA ARG A 18 -4.81 -17.30 2.81
C ARG A 18 -3.43 -17.71 2.30
N GLY A 19 -3.37 -18.45 1.19
CA GLY A 19 -2.13 -18.91 0.56
C GLY A 19 -1.51 -17.92 -0.42
N VAL A 20 -2.21 -16.83 -0.74
CA VAL A 20 -1.75 -15.84 -1.71
C VAL A 20 -0.88 -14.82 -1.01
N ASP A 21 0.32 -14.63 -1.55
CA ASP A 21 1.26 -13.62 -1.06
C ASP A 21 0.78 -12.21 -1.41
N ASP A 22 0.65 -11.34 -0.42
CA ASP A 22 0.19 -9.96 -0.61
C ASP A 22 1.03 -9.18 -1.62
N ALA A 23 2.34 -9.44 -1.69
CA ALA A 23 3.22 -8.78 -2.65
C ALA A 23 2.87 -9.14 -4.11
N SER A 24 2.31 -10.33 -4.35
CA SER A 24 1.83 -10.74 -5.69
C SER A 24 0.61 -9.94 -6.16
N GLN A 25 -0.10 -9.30 -5.23
CA GLN A 25 -1.31 -8.54 -5.54
C GLN A 25 -1.05 -7.11 -5.97
N VAL A 26 0.21 -6.65 -5.94
CA VAL A 26 0.53 -5.28 -6.37
C VAL A 26 0.14 -5.06 -7.82
N ALA A 27 0.53 -5.95 -8.74
CA ALA A 27 0.19 -5.80 -10.16
C ALA A 27 -1.34 -5.80 -10.40
N PRO A 28 -2.12 -6.81 -9.92
CA PRO A 28 -3.58 -6.79 -10.05
C PRO A 28 -4.26 -5.55 -9.43
N LEU A 29 -3.71 -5.00 -8.35
CA LEU A 29 -4.24 -3.78 -7.73
C LEU A 29 -3.93 -2.54 -8.57
N LEU A 30 -2.75 -2.46 -9.18
CA LEU A 30 -2.39 -1.36 -10.08
C LEU A 30 -3.23 -1.37 -11.36
N ASP A 31 -3.59 -2.56 -11.87
CA ASP A 31 -4.46 -2.69 -13.06
C ASP A 31 -5.87 -2.08 -12.85
N GLN A 32 -6.29 -1.87 -11.60
CA GLN A 32 -7.55 -1.20 -11.25
C GLN A 32 -7.45 0.33 -11.26
N ILE A 33 -6.24 0.89 -11.36
CA ILE A 33 -5.97 2.33 -11.25
C ILE A 33 -5.66 2.88 -12.64
N SER A 34 -6.56 3.70 -13.17
CA SER A 34 -6.37 4.36 -14.47
C SER A 34 -5.54 5.64 -14.42
N GLN A 35 -5.35 6.20 -13.22
CA GLN A 35 -4.62 7.46 -13.02
C GLN A 35 -3.13 7.19 -12.80
N PRO A 36 -2.24 8.14 -13.17
CA PRO A 36 -0.82 8.04 -12.85
C PRO A 36 -0.59 7.89 -11.34
N VAL A 37 0.25 6.93 -10.95
CA VAL A 37 0.66 6.72 -9.56
C VAL A 37 2.02 7.36 -9.34
N ALA A 38 2.11 8.36 -8.46
CA ALA A 38 3.39 9.00 -8.13
C ALA A 38 4.25 8.16 -7.16
N SER A 39 3.61 7.36 -6.29
CA SER A 39 4.30 6.49 -5.35
C SER A 39 3.41 5.36 -4.85
N VAL A 40 4.00 4.18 -4.66
CA VAL A 40 3.39 3.05 -3.96
C VAL A 40 4.06 2.90 -2.60
N THR A 41 3.28 2.92 -1.52
CA THR A 41 3.79 2.75 -0.16
C THR A 41 3.25 1.46 0.45
N GLY A 42 4.16 0.63 0.95
CA GLY A 42 3.82 -0.66 1.55
C GLY A 42 4.78 -0.98 2.69
N ASP A 43 4.46 -2.01 3.48
CA ASP A 43 5.39 -2.51 4.49
C ASP A 43 6.60 -3.24 3.87
N GLY A 44 7.51 -3.74 4.71
CA GLY A 44 8.73 -4.40 4.25
C GLY A 44 8.50 -5.71 3.50
N ALA A 45 7.32 -6.32 3.56
CA ALA A 45 7.00 -7.50 2.75
C ALA A 45 6.89 -7.14 1.26
N TYR A 46 6.68 -5.86 0.92
CA TYR A 46 6.64 -5.34 -0.44
C TYR A 46 8.02 -4.91 -0.98
N ASP A 47 9.08 -4.98 -0.17
CA ASP A 47 10.47 -4.74 -0.61
C ASP A 47 11.01 -5.92 -1.45
N ARG A 48 10.43 -6.13 -2.63
CA ARG A 48 10.78 -7.20 -3.57
C ARG A 48 11.01 -6.66 -4.97
N THR A 49 11.96 -7.26 -5.68
CA THR A 49 12.26 -6.91 -7.07
C THR A 49 11.04 -7.02 -7.98
N GLY A 50 10.21 -8.07 -7.79
CA GLY A 50 8.97 -8.24 -8.57
C GLY A 50 7.93 -7.15 -8.35
N VAL A 51 7.81 -6.63 -7.11
CA VAL A 51 6.95 -5.48 -6.79
C VAL A 51 7.48 -4.23 -7.49
N CYS A 52 8.78 -3.98 -7.35
CA CYS A 52 9.45 -2.85 -8.00
C CYS A 52 9.26 -2.88 -9.52
N ALA A 53 9.48 -4.03 -10.16
CA ALA A 53 9.27 -4.20 -11.59
C ALA A 53 7.81 -3.96 -12.00
N SER A 54 6.84 -4.53 -11.27
CA SER A 54 5.40 -4.37 -11.56
C SER A 54 4.95 -2.91 -11.50
N VAL A 55 5.49 -2.15 -10.53
CA VAL A 55 5.23 -0.71 -10.39
C VAL A 55 5.83 0.05 -11.56
N HIS A 56 7.12 -0.12 -11.85
CA HIS A 56 7.81 0.64 -12.89
C HIS A 56 7.34 0.28 -14.32
N GLU A 57 6.84 -0.94 -14.54
CA GLU A 57 6.22 -1.34 -15.82
C GLU A 57 4.98 -0.48 -16.14
N ARG A 58 4.17 -0.15 -15.14
CA ARG A 58 2.93 0.65 -15.29
C ARG A 58 3.17 2.15 -15.08
N HIS A 59 4.10 2.47 -14.20
CA HIS A 59 4.39 3.83 -13.75
C HIS A 59 5.93 4.00 -13.61
N PRO A 60 6.63 4.29 -14.72
CA PRO A 60 8.10 4.34 -14.75
C PRO A 60 8.74 5.33 -13.78
N ASP A 61 8.02 6.40 -13.41
CA ASP A 61 8.50 7.44 -12.50
C ASP A 61 8.00 7.26 -11.05
N ALA A 62 7.26 6.19 -10.76
CA ALA A 62 6.65 6.00 -9.45
C ALA A 62 7.67 5.56 -8.40
N ALA A 63 7.68 6.23 -7.25
CA ALA A 63 8.50 5.80 -6.13
C ALA A 63 7.92 4.57 -5.42
N VAL A 64 8.72 3.54 -5.20
CA VAL A 64 8.36 2.39 -4.34
C VAL A 64 8.87 2.62 -2.92
N VAL A 65 7.99 3.07 -2.04
CA VAL A 65 8.28 3.37 -0.63
C VAL A 65 7.94 2.16 0.23
N ALA A 66 8.81 1.16 0.19
CA ALA A 66 8.80 0.04 1.12
C ALA A 66 10.11 0.07 1.93
N PRO A 67 10.06 -0.14 3.26
CA PRO A 67 11.26 -0.17 4.07
C PRO A 67 12.06 -1.42 3.70
N PRO A 68 13.36 -1.27 3.39
CA PRO A 68 14.22 -2.41 3.14
C PRO A 68 14.12 -3.44 4.27
N ARG A 69 14.12 -4.72 3.89
CA ARG A 69 14.17 -5.82 4.85
C ARG A 69 15.47 -5.75 5.67
N ARG A 70 15.48 -6.39 6.84
CA ARG A 70 16.64 -6.38 7.76
C ARG A 70 17.91 -6.94 7.10
N ASP A 71 17.73 -7.88 6.18
CA ASP A 71 18.77 -8.58 5.40
C ASP A 71 19.02 -7.95 4.03
N ALA A 72 18.49 -6.75 3.76
CA ALA A 72 18.68 -6.08 2.48
C ALA A 72 20.15 -5.67 2.30
N VAL A 73 20.72 -6.06 1.16
CA VAL A 73 22.06 -5.68 0.72
C VAL A 73 21.98 -4.72 -0.46
N LEU A 74 23.02 -3.91 -0.63
CA LEU A 74 23.20 -3.05 -1.79
C LEU A 74 23.39 -3.91 -3.04
N SER A 75 22.93 -3.40 -4.19
CA SER A 75 23.25 -3.97 -5.49
C SER A 75 24.74 -3.78 -5.84
N ASP A 76 25.25 -4.61 -6.75
CA ASP A 76 26.63 -4.50 -7.25
C ASP A 76 26.92 -3.14 -7.90
N THR A 77 25.88 -2.46 -8.39
CA THR A 77 25.96 -1.15 -9.03
C THR A 77 25.69 0.01 -8.08
N ALA A 78 25.49 -0.23 -6.78
CA ALA A 78 25.08 0.81 -5.83
C ALA A 78 26.02 2.01 -5.75
N THR A 79 27.31 1.83 -6.04
CA THR A 79 28.32 2.89 -6.04
C THR A 79 28.26 3.77 -7.30
N THR A 80 27.90 3.20 -8.46
CA THR A 80 27.98 3.87 -9.76
C THR A 80 26.62 4.29 -10.31
N SER A 81 25.60 3.45 -10.12
CA SER A 81 24.23 3.67 -10.56
C SER A 81 23.26 3.06 -9.53
N PRO A 82 23.10 3.70 -8.36
CA PRO A 82 22.23 3.17 -7.31
C PRO A 82 20.78 3.07 -7.76
N THR A 83 20.17 1.92 -7.47
CA THR A 83 18.72 1.74 -7.60
C THR A 83 17.99 2.57 -6.53
N GLN A 84 16.67 2.74 -6.65
CA GLN A 84 15.88 3.34 -5.58
C GLN A 84 16.06 2.61 -4.24
N ARG A 85 16.09 1.27 -4.29
CA ARG A 85 16.31 0.42 -3.11
C ARG A 85 17.67 0.67 -2.46
N ASP A 86 18.73 0.83 -3.26
CA ASP A 86 20.07 1.16 -2.75
C ASP A 86 20.08 2.50 -2.02
N ARG A 87 19.43 3.52 -2.60
CA ARG A 87 19.30 4.83 -1.96
C ARG A 87 18.57 4.74 -0.63
N HIS A 88 17.53 3.92 -0.51
CA HIS A 88 16.85 3.67 0.76
C HIS A 88 17.78 3.02 1.79
N ILE A 89 18.54 2.01 1.40
CA ILE A 89 19.50 1.33 2.29
C ILE A 89 20.58 2.31 2.77
N GLN A 90 21.18 3.09 1.87
CA GLN A 90 22.17 4.12 2.17
C GLN A 90 21.61 5.18 3.12
N THR A 91 20.45 5.75 2.79
CA THR A 91 19.78 6.77 3.64
C THR A 91 19.49 6.25 5.04
N ILE A 92 19.03 5.00 5.17
CA ILE A 92 18.76 4.37 6.47
C ILE A 92 20.06 4.16 7.25
N THR A 93 21.15 3.82 6.58
CA THR A 93 22.47 3.65 7.19
C THR A 93 23.03 4.99 7.70
N GLU A 94 22.84 6.06 6.94
CA GLU A 94 23.35 7.40 7.25
C GLU A 94 22.52 8.12 8.32
N THR A 95 21.19 8.09 8.21
CA THR A 95 20.28 8.94 9.01
C THR A 95 19.41 8.15 9.99
N GLY A 96 19.45 6.82 9.91
CA GLY A 96 18.60 5.93 10.68
C GLY A 96 17.20 5.74 10.08
N ARG A 97 16.60 4.59 10.41
CA ARG A 97 15.29 4.17 9.87
C ARG A 97 14.17 5.17 10.16
N MET A 98 14.15 5.75 11.36
CA MET A 98 13.12 6.71 11.76
C MET A 98 13.18 8.01 10.95
N ALA A 99 14.38 8.50 10.63
CA ALA A 99 14.55 9.68 9.80
C ALA A 99 14.08 9.40 8.36
N TRP A 100 14.51 8.27 7.79
CA TRP A 100 14.06 7.81 6.48
C TRP A 100 12.54 7.68 6.39
N GLN A 101 11.85 7.14 7.42
CA GLN A 101 10.39 7.04 7.42
C GLN A 101 9.67 8.39 7.33
N ARG A 102 10.24 9.43 7.95
CA ARG A 102 9.69 10.80 7.89
C ARG A 102 9.91 11.43 6.52
N THR A 103 11.10 11.27 5.94
CA THR A 103 11.47 11.94 4.68
C THR A 103 10.94 11.22 3.44
N SER A 104 10.84 9.89 3.46
CA SER A 104 10.32 9.08 2.34
C SER A 104 8.80 9.15 2.15
N GLY A 105 8.06 9.71 3.12
CA GLY A 105 6.60 9.70 3.13
C GLY A 105 5.99 8.35 3.55
N TYR A 106 6.80 7.40 4.03
CA TYR A 106 6.36 6.08 4.50
C TYR A 106 5.21 6.15 5.52
N ASN A 107 5.19 7.18 6.37
CA ASN A 107 4.15 7.36 7.39
C ASN A 107 2.71 7.46 6.82
N LYS A 108 2.54 7.72 5.51
CA LYS A 108 1.23 7.67 4.83
C LYS A 108 0.56 6.30 4.92
N ARG A 109 1.32 5.21 5.18
CA ARG A 109 0.77 3.85 5.39
C ARG A 109 -0.29 3.80 6.50
N ALA A 110 -0.19 4.65 7.53
CA ALA A 110 -1.14 4.66 8.64
C ALA A 110 -2.59 4.90 8.18
N GLY A 111 -2.79 5.54 7.02
CA GLY A 111 -4.09 5.70 6.40
C GLY A 111 -4.72 4.37 5.98
N VAL A 112 -3.93 3.41 5.48
CA VAL A 112 -4.41 2.07 5.12
C VAL A 112 -4.87 1.31 6.35
N GLU A 113 -4.08 1.34 7.43
CA GLU A 113 -4.44 0.71 8.71
C GLU A 113 -5.75 1.28 9.26
N SER A 114 -5.91 2.60 9.20
CA SER A 114 -7.15 3.29 9.60
C SER A 114 -8.34 2.89 8.72
N GLN A 115 -8.13 2.71 7.41
CA GLN A 115 -9.19 2.29 6.49
C GLN A 115 -9.58 0.82 6.69
N VAL A 116 -8.64 -0.06 7.05
CA VAL A 116 -8.93 -1.45 7.45
C VAL A 116 -9.67 -1.48 8.79
N ALA A 117 -9.28 -0.66 9.76
CA ALA A 117 -10.03 -0.54 11.02
C ALA A 117 -11.47 -0.05 10.77
N ARG A 118 -11.66 0.92 9.87
CA ARG A 118 -12.98 1.39 9.43
C ARG A 118 -13.79 0.29 8.74
N TRP A 119 -13.16 -0.52 7.88
CA TRP A 119 -13.81 -1.68 7.28
C TRP A 119 -14.39 -2.59 8.36
N LYS A 120 -13.54 -3.00 9.30
CA LYS A 120 -13.90 -3.92 10.39
C LYS A 120 -15.00 -3.35 11.29
N GLY A 121 -14.91 -2.07 11.64
CA GLY A 121 -15.91 -1.42 12.49
C GLY A 121 -17.28 -1.26 11.83
N VAL A 122 -17.34 -1.09 10.49
CA VAL A 122 -18.61 -0.86 9.77
C VAL A 122 -19.22 -2.15 9.23
N LEU A 123 -18.39 -3.04 8.68
CA LEU A 123 -18.84 -4.23 7.95
C LEU A 123 -18.66 -5.52 8.76
N GLY A 124 -17.79 -5.50 9.78
CA GLY A 124 -17.43 -6.66 10.60
C GLY A 124 -16.05 -7.22 10.26
N ASP A 125 -15.56 -8.08 11.15
CA ASP A 125 -14.25 -8.74 11.03
C ASP A 125 -14.26 -9.99 10.12
N THR A 126 -15.44 -10.50 9.78
CA THR A 126 -15.60 -11.73 8.99
C THR A 126 -16.50 -11.51 7.78
N LEU A 127 -16.23 -12.24 6.70
CA LEU A 127 -17.14 -12.34 5.56
C LEU A 127 -18.33 -13.24 5.95
N ARG A 128 -19.52 -12.88 5.48
CA ARG A 128 -20.77 -13.60 5.76
C ARG A 128 -20.98 -14.78 4.83
N PHE A 129 -20.50 -14.67 3.59
CA PHE A 129 -20.65 -15.74 2.61
C PHE A 129 -19.46 -16.70 2.63
N HIS A 130 -19.68 -17.93 2.15
CA HIS A 130 -18.69 -19.00 2.20
C HIS A 130 -18.20 -19.48 0.83
N SER A 131 -18.85 -19.09 -0.27
CA SER A 131 -18.32 -19.36 -1.61
C SER A 131 -17.48 -18.19 -2.11
N ASP A 132 -16.41 -18.49 -2.83
CA ASP A 132 -15.43 -17.50 -3.29
C ASP A 132 -16.10 -16.38 -4.10
N GLN A 133 -17.03 -16.72 -4.99
CA GLN A 133 -17.79 -15.75 -5.79
C GLN A 133 -18.65 -14.81 -4.93
N ALA A 134 -19.31 -15.35 -3.90
CA ALA A 134 -20.15 -14.55 -3.01
C ALA A 134 -19.30 -13.67 -2.08
N GLN A 135 -18.15 -14.18 -1.61
CA GLN A 135 -17.19 -13.42 -0.83
C GLN A 135 -16.57 -12.27 -1.63
N ALA A 136 -16.17 -12.52 -2.88
CA ALA A 136 -15.66 -11.48 -3.78
C ALA A 136 -16.72 -10.38 -3.98
N THR A 137 -17.99 -10.78 -4.17
CA THR A 137 -19.12 -9.84 -4.29
C THR A 137 -19.32 -9.03 -3.01
N GLU A 138 -19.26 -9.68 -1.84
CA GLU A 138 -19.35 -9.03 -0.54
C GLU A 138 -18.26 -7.96 -0.36
N VAL A 139 -17.02 -8.28 -0.75
CA VAL A 139 -15.90 -7.32 -0.71
C VAL A 139 -16.15 -6.14 -1.64
N ILE A 140 -16.59 -6.38 -2.88
CA ILE A 140 -16.89 -5.31 -3.85
C ILE A 140 -17.98 -4.37 -3.31
N VAL A 141 -19.07 -4.94 -2.78
CA VAL A 141 -20.17 -4.16 -2.17
C VAL A 141 -19.66 -3.39 -0.95
N GLY A 142 -18.88 -4.02 -0.07
CA GLY A 142 -18.30 -3.36 1.10
C GLY A 142 -17.42 -2.16 0.73
N VAL A 143 -16.57 -2.29 -0.30
CA VAL A 143 -15.77 -1.18 -0.82
C VAL A 143 -16.66 -0.06 -1.35
N ALA A 144 -17.73 -0.40 -2.09
CA ALA A 144 -18.68 0.58 -2.61
C ALA A 144 -19.40 1.35 -1.50
N VAL A 145 -19.82 0.66 -0.43
CA VAL A 145 -20.42 1.28 0.76
C VAL A 145 -19.46 2.27 1.41
N LEU A 146 -18.20 1.87 1.64
CA LEU A 146 -17.21 2.73 2.28
C LEU A 146 -16.82 3.95 1.44
N LYS A 147 -16.77 3.81 0.12
CA LYS A 147 -16.63 4.91 -0.84
C LYS A 147 -17.84 5.85 -0.77
N ARG A 148 -19.05 5.32 -0.79
CA ARG A 148 -20.28 6.14 -0.72
C ARG A 148 -20.37 6.92 0.59
N MET A 149 -20.03 6.29 1.71
CA MET A 149 -19.95 6.96 3.01
C MET A 149 -18.91 8.09 3.01
N LEU A 150 -17.76 7.90 2.34
CA LEU A 150 -16.75 8.94 2.19
C LEU A 150 -17.32 10.15 1.43
N ASP A 151 -18.09 9.91 0.37
CA ASP A 151 -18.72 10.95 -0.43
C ASP A 151 -19.82 11.73 0.33
N LEU A 152 -20.43 11.11 1.36
CA LEU A 152 -21.44 11.74 2.21
C LEU A 152 -20.86 12.62 3.33
N GLY A 153 -19.54 12.57 3.54
CA GLY A 153 -18.84 13.40 4.52
C GLY A 153 -17.92 12.59 5.43
N ARG A 154 -16.95 13.29 6.05
CA ARG A 154 -16.02 12.71 7.03
C ARG A 154 -16.10 13.46 8.35
N PRO A 155 -16.02 12.75 9.49
CA PRO A 155 -15.78 13.40 10.77
C PRO A 155 -14.41 14.09 10.75
N ASN A 156 -14.35 15.32 11.27
CA ASN A 156 -13.09 16.04 11.47
C ASN A 156 -12.45 15.57 12.78
N SER A 157 -11.51 14.64 12.70
CA SER A 157 -10.80 14.12 13.87
C SER A 157 -9.67 15.07 14.27
N VAL A 158 -9.81 15.69 15.44
CA VAL A 158 -8.78 16.53 16.05
C VAL A 158 -8.05 15.74 17.13
N ARG A 159 -6.72 15.93 17.22
CA ARG A 159 -5.93 15.37 18.32
C ARG A 159 -6.26 16.17 19.59
N VAL A 160 -6.78 15.49 20.61
CA VAL A 160 -6.99 16.08 21.94
C VAL A 160 -5.69 15.97 22.72
N ALA A 161 -5.35 17.03 23.45
CA ALA A 161 -4.12 17.17 24.25
C ALA A 161 -4.11 16.24 25.47
#